data_AF-A0AA39DZ85-F1
#
_entry.id   AF-A0AA39DZ85-F1
#
_cell.length_a   1.000
_cell.length_b   1.000
_cell.length_c   1.000
_cell.angle_alpha   90.00
_cell.angle_beta   90.00
_cell.angle_gamma   90.00
#
_symmetry.space_group_name_H-M   'P 1'
#
loop_
_entity.id
_entity.type
_entity.pdbx_description
1 polymer ?
#
loop_
_entity_poly.entity_id
_entity_poly.type
_entity_poly.pdbx_seq_one_letter_code
_entity_poly.pdbx_strand_id
1 'polypeptide(L)'
;MEKLGDDELGLIFNRVHDPDDRKSFSQIIHSQPHLLHNFLRRFPNLVRFKASGPIGKTHLELISQTRTKLQVLNLNTPTMDYANFNDICSINDGICAIANGCPGLTQVYLRRRVIRNAGLLHLITDHALQAIGSATSLRVLNLQGCFFISDSGLKMLAKGSVSRTLKKLHGGVVPCLEELNLACCGSVTDVSVVALGAIQTLKKLNLSCLNVSDVTLVAIAQHCWNLGVLDLSNCELITGEGVLAFAEHECLQVLVVSRSQALKCIRLNVWMPMEMRENLGRFCRLDWS
;
A
#
# COMPACT_ATOMS: atom_id res chain seq x y z
N MET A 1 -5.70 -3.56 -27.23
CA MET A 1 -5.14 -4.92 -27.26
C MET A 1 -6.21 -5.85 -26.75
N GLU A 2 -6.73 -6.71 -27.62
CA GLU A 2 -7.73 -7.72 -27.27
C GLU A 2 -7.17 -8.68 -26.19
N LYS A 3 -8.04 -9.14 -25.30
CA LYS A 3 -7.67 -10.16 -24.30
C LYS A 3 -7.54 -11.50 -25.02
N LEU A 4 -6.30 -11.99 -25.15
CA LEU A 4 -6.03 -13.37 -25.57
C LEU A 4 -6.71 -14.35 -24.62
N GLY A 5 -7.29 -15.42 -25.17
CA GLY A 5 -7.91 -16.50 -24.41
C GLY A 5 -6.89 -17.41 -23.71
N ASP A 6 -7.34 -18.20 -22.74
CA ASP A 6 -6.47 -19.02 -21.88
C ASP A 6 -5.72 -20.10 -22.65
N ASP A 7 -6.36 -20.69 -23.65
CA ASP A 7 -5.76 -21.70 -24.53
C ASP A 7 -4.72 -21.08 -25.47
N GLU A 8 -4.95 -19.85 -25.94
CA GLU A 8 -4.03 -19.12 -26.81
C GLU A 8 -2.78 -18.71 -26.05
N LEU A 9 -2.93 -18.22 -24.81
CA LEU A 9 -1.81 -17.91 -23.92
C LEU A 9 -1.01 -19.18 -23.57
N GLY A 10 -1.68 -20.29 -23.28
CA GLY A 10 -1.02 -21.58 -23.07
C GLY A 10 -0.20 -22.05 -24.28
N LEU A 11 -0.75 -21.89 -25.48
CA LEU A 11 -0.06 -22.21 -26.74
C LEU A 11 1.11 -21.27 -27.03
N ILE A 12 0.97 -19.97 -26.74
CA ILE A 12 2.06 -19.00 -26.83
C ILE A 12 3.18 -19.39 -25.86
N PHE A 13 2.87 -19.65 -24.58
CA PHE A 13 3.87 -20.05 -23.58
C PHE A 13 4.62 -21.33 -23.98
N ASN A 14 3.95 -22.27 -24.62
CA ASN A 14 4.58 -23.50 -25.09
C ASN A 14 5.55 -23.26 -26.25
N ARG A 15 5.36 -22.19 -27.03
CA ARG A 15 6.17 -21.85 -28.22
C ARG A 15 7.28 -20.84 -27.96
N VAL A 16 7.31 -20.16 -26.81
CA VAL A 16 8.44 -19.27 -26.45
C VAL A 16 9.63 -20.11 -25.98
N HIS A 17 10.63 -20.23 -26.86
CA HIS A 17 11.87 -20.97 -26.60
C HIS A 17 13.10 -20.08 -26.39
N ASP A 18 13.06 -18.86 -26.92
CA ASP A 18 14.15 -17.90 -26.82
C ASP A 18 14.37 -17.42 -25.37
N PRO A 19 15.61 -17.43 -24.85
CA PRO A 19 15.90 -17.03 -23.47
C PRO A 19 15.56 -15.57 -23.14
N ASP A 20 15.74 -14.64 -24.08
CA ASP A 20 15.50 -13.22 -23.87
C ASP A 20 14.02 -12.88 -23.96
N ASP A 21 13.28 -13.54 -24.85
CA ASP A 21 11.82 -13.49 -24.85
C ASP A 21 11.27 -14.06 -23.54
N ARG A 22 11.80 -15.21 -23.08
CA ARG A 22 11.36 -15.79 -21.81
C ARG A 22 11.63 -14.86 -20.63
N LYS A 23 12.76 -14.16 -20.64
CA LYS A 23 13.10 -13.15 -19.64
C LYS A 23 12.13 -11.97 -19.70
N SER A 24 11.76 -11.50 -20.89
CA SER A 24 10.82 -10.39 -21.08
C SER A 24 9.39 -10.77 -20.66
N PHE A 25 8.94 -11.97 -20.98
CA PHE A 25 7.66 -12.52 -20.53
C PHE A 25 7.61 -12.78 -19.01
N SER A 26 8.70 -13.27 -18.39
CA SER A 26 8.76 -13.47 -16.93
C SER A 26 8.84 -12.17 -16.11
N GLN A 27 9.15 -11.04 -16.75
CA GLN A 27 9.16 -9.74 -16.08
C GLN A 27 7.76 -9.15 -15.88
N ILE A 28 6.75 -9.56 -16.67
CA ILE A 28 5.39 -9.01 -16.62
C ILE A 28 4.39 -10.14 -16.83
N ILE A 29 3.65 -10.48 -15.77
CA ILE A 29 2.57 -11.46 -15.89
C ILE A 29 1.28 -10.90 -15.36
N HIS A 30 0.26 -10.95 -16.23
CA HIS A 30 -1.15 -10.91 -15.86
C HIS A 30 -1.69 -12.33 -15.95
N SER A 31 -1.58 -13.10 -14.87
CA SER A 31 -1.87 -14.54 -14.93
C SER A 31 -3.30 -14.85 -14.54
N GLN A 32 -3.90 -15.68 -15.37
CA GLN A 32 -4.95 -16.61 -14.98
C GLN A 32 -4.37 -17.62 -13.96
N PRO A 33 -4.92 -17.75 -12.75
CA PRO A 33 -4.37 -18.58 -11.67
C PRO A 33 -4.11 -20.05 -12.05
N HIS A 34 -4.95 -20.61 -12.92
CA HIS A 34 -4.86 -22.02 -13.34
C HIS A 34 -3.63 -22.33 -14.22
N LEU A 35 -3.05 -21.34 -14.92
CA LEU A 35 -1.82 -21.51 -15.70
C LEU A 35 -0.54 -21.32 -14.87
N LEU A 36 -0.67 -20.86 -13.62
CA LEU A 36 0.45 -20.43 -12.79
C LEU A 36 1.47 -21.55 -12.54
N HIS A 37 1.00 -22.78 -12.33
CA HIS A 37 1.88 -23.91 -12.05
C HIS A 37 2.80 -24.25 -13.23
N ASN A 38 2.24 -24.32 -14.44
CA ASN A 38 3.01 -24.59 -15.66
C ASN A 38 3.96 -23.44 -15.98
N PHE A 39 3.50 -22.21 -15.73
CA PHE A 39 4.29 -21.01 -15.95
C PHE A 39 5.52 -20.95 -15.04
N LEU A 40 5.35 -21.06 -13.71
CA LEU A 40 6.46 -20.87 -12.77
C LEU A 40 7.56 -21.93 -12.94
N ARG A 41 7.21 -23.15 -13.37
CA ARG A 41 8.19 -24.17 -13.75
C ARG A 41 9.09 -23.73 -14.91
N ARG A 42 8.54 -22.99 -15.86
CA ARG A 42 9.22 -22.59 -17.10
C ARG A 42 9.89 -21.21 -16.98
N PHE A 43 9.47 -20.41 -16.02
CA PHE A 43 9.89 -19.02 -15.81
C PHE A 43 10.17 -18.74 -14.32
N PRO A 44 11.23 -19.31 -13.74
CA PRO A 44 11.52 -19.19 -12.30
C PRO A 44 11.95 -17.77 -11.87
N ASN A 45 12.38 -16.91 -12.79
CA ASN A 45 12.87 -15.56 -12.50
C ASN A 45 11.76 -14.50 -12.53
N LEU A 46 10.58 -14.82 -12.01
CA LEU A 46 9.45 -13.90 -11.98
C LEU A 46 9.78 -12.65 -11.14
N VAL A 47 9.69 -11.48 -11.77
CA VAL A 47 9.96 -10.17 -11.11
C VAL A 47 8.68 -9.46 -10.72
N ARG A 48 7.64 -9.52 -11.57
CA ARG A 48 6.36 -8.86 -11.31
C ARG A 48 5.21 -9.80 -11.55
N PHE A 49 4.37 -9.94 -10.53
CA PHE A 49 3.15 -10.73 -10.58
C PHE A 49 1.93 -9.83 -10.44
N LYS A 50 0.99 -9.94 -11.37
CA LYS A 50 -0.32 -9.31 -11.27
C LYS A 50 -1.43 -10.34 -11.46
N ALA A 51 -2.28 -10.47 -10.46
CA ALA A 51 -3.47 -11.30 -10.57
C ALA A 51 -4.49 -10.61 -11.50
N SER A 52 -4.97 -11.33 -12.52
CA SER A 52 -6.10 -10.88 -13.36
C SER A 52 -7.45 -11.38 -12.85
N GLY A 53 -7.47 -12.31 -11.88
CA GLY A 53 -8.65 -12.92 -11.29
C GLY A 53 -8.44 -13.38 -9.84
N PRO A 54 -9.38 -14.15 -9.25
CA PRO A 54 -9.30 -14.62 -7.88
C PRO A 54 -8.06 -15.49 -7.68
N ILE A 55 -7.22 -15.15 -6.71
CA ILE A 55 -6.05 -15.94 -6.33
C ILE A 55 -6.24 -16.50 -4.92
N GLY A 56 -5.83 -17.75 -4.72
CA GLY A 56 -5.88 -18.43 -3.42
C GLY A 56 -4.50 -18.71 -2.83
N LYS A 57 -4.47 -19.25 -1.60
CA LYS A 57 -3.25 -19.61 -0.85
C LYS A 57 -2.23 -20.40 -1.68
N THR A 58 -2.67 -21.50 -2.26
CA THR A 58 -1.82 -22.48 -2.96
C THR A 58 -1.05 -21.84 -4.10
N HIS A 59 -1.66 -20.88 -4.79
CA HIS A 59 -1.02 -20.12 -5.86
C HIS A 59 0.12 -19.23 -5.32
N LEU A 60 -0.13 -18.54 -4.21
CA LEU A 60 0.88 -17.68 -3.57
C LEU A 60 2.02 -18.50 -2.96
N GLU A 61 1.74 -19.65 -2.35
CA GLU A 61 2.75 -20.58 -1.85
C GLU A 61 3.62 -21.12 -2.99
N LEU A 62 3.04 -21.40 -4.15
CA LEU A 62 3.82 -21.85 -5.30
C LEU A 62 4.79 -20.77 -5.80
N ILE A 63 4.35 -19.50 -5.82
CA ILE A 63 5.20 -18.35 -6.17
C ILE A 63 6.32 -18.17 -5.14
N SER A 64 6.03 -18.33 -3.84
CA SER A 64 7.04 -18.18 -2.79
C SER A 64 8.08 -19.31 -2.83
N GLN A 65 7.65 -20.54 -3.12
CA GLN A 65 8.53 -21.72 -3.19
C GLN A 65 9.45 -21.71 -4.41
N THR A 66 9.07 -21.03 -5.49
CA THR A 66 9.82 -21.07 -6.77
C THR A 66 11.07 -20.18 -6.80
N ARG A 67 11.59 -19.76 -5.63
CA ARG A 67 12.82 -18.94 -5.48
C ARG A 67 12.82 -17.72 -6.41
N THR A 68 11.63 -17.15 -6.58
CA THR A 68 11.40 -16.04 -7.50
C THR A 68 12.16 -14.80 -7.03
N LYS A 69 12.64 -13.99 -7.98
CA LYS A 69 13.17 -12.65 -7.70
C LYS A 69 12.03 -11.63 -7.63
N LEU A 70 10.91 -12.02 -7.03
CA LEU A 70 9.69 -11.25 -7.06
C LEU A 70 9.90 -9.91 -6.35
N GLN A 71 9.68 -8.83 -7.08
CA GLN A 71 9.78 -7.46 -6.60
C GLN A 71 8.42 -6.79 -6.51
N VAL A 72 7.47 -7.14 -7.39
CA VAL A 72 6.15 -6.52 -7.44
C VAL A 72 5.07 -7.58 -7.33
N LEU A 73 4.24 -7.47 -6.29
CA LEU A 73 3.05 -8.28 -6.11
C LEU A 73 1.82 -7.38 -6.23
N ASN A 74 0.98 -7.63 -7.23
CA ASN A 74 -0.26 -6.89 -7.43
C ASN A 74 -1.46 -7.86 -7.39
N LEU A 75 -2.15 -7.87 -6.26
CA LEU A 75 -3.37 -8.63 -6.03
C LEU A 75 -4.58 -7.70 -5.91
N ASN A 76 -4.54 -6.53 -6.56
CA ASN A 76 -5.70 -5.65 -6.66
C ASN A 76 -6.83 -6.42 -7.34
N THR A 77 -8.02 -6.40 -6.74
CA THR A 77 -9.18 -7.07 -7.35
C THR A 77 -9.79 -6.16 -8.43
N PRO A 78 -9.84 -6.58 -9.72
CA PRO A 78 -10.29 -5.68 -10.80
C PRO A 78 -11.77 -5.32 -10.69
N THR A 79 -12.61 -6.30 -10.36
CA THR A 79 -14.08 -6.28 -10.17
C THR A 79 -14.43 -7.75 -10.38
N MET A 80 -14.96 -8.46 -9.40
CA MET A 80 -15.45 -9.81 -9.64
C MET A 80 -16.78 -9.99 -8.95
N ASP A 81 -17.72 -10.44 -9.78
CA ASP A 81 -19.02 -10.93 -9.44
C ASP A 81 -18.94 -12.05 -8.41
N TYR A 82 -20.01 -12.11 -7.63
CA TYR A 82 -20.19 -12.92 -6.47
C TYR A 82 -20.35 -14.39 -6.84
N ALA A 83 -19.34 -15.22 -6.65
CA ALA A 83 -19.57 -16.65 -6.40
C ALA A 83 -18.32 -17.31 -5.80
N ASN A 84 -18.50 -17.92 -4.63
CA ASN A 84 -17.68 -18.96 -4.02
C ASN A 84 -16.23 -18.65 -3.66
N PHE A 85 -15.97 -18.15 -2.45
CA PHE A 85 -14.68 -18.42 -1.78
C PHE A 85 -14.85 -18.54 -0.25
N ASN A 86 -14.94 -19.78 0.23
CA ASN A 86 -14.95 -20.16 1.66
C ASN A 86 -13.58 -20.03 2.35
N ASP A 87 -12.64 -19.26 1.80
CA ASP A 87 -11.22 -19.42 2.12
C ASP A 87 -10.50 -18.08 2.41
N ILE A 88 -11.09 -17.28 3.31
CA ILE A 88 -10.57 -15.96 3.72
C ILE A 88 -9.28 -16.11 4.55
N CYS A 89 -9.17 -17.15 5.39
CA CYS A 89 -7.93 -17.44 6.12
C CYS A 89 -6.79 -17.83 5.17
N SER A 90 -7.12 -18.50 4.06
CA SER A 90 -6.10 -19.06 3.18
C SER A 90 -5.32 -17.97 2.43
N ILE A 91 -5.95 -16.85 2.04
CA ILE A 91 -5.23 -15.81 1.31
C ILE A 91 -4.20 -15.05 2.17
N ASN A 92 -4.47 -14.84 3.47
CA ASN A 92 -3.52 -14.18 4.37
C ASN A 92 -2.27 -15.04 4.56
N ASP A 93 -2.43 -16.35 4.75
CA ASP A 93 -1.31 -17.29 4.83
C ASP A 93 -0.46 -17.28 3.57
N GLY A 94 -1.09 -17.23 2.39
CA GLY A 94 -0.38 -17.13 1.12
C GLY A 94 0.42 -15.82 1.00
N ILE A 95 -0.11 -14.70 1.48
CA ILE A 95 0.62 -13.43 1.54
C ILE A 95 1.79 -13.52 2.52
N CYS A 96 1.61 -14.16 3.67
CA CYS A 96 2.71 -14.42 4.60
C CYS A 96 3.80 -15.28 3.94
N ALA A 97 3.42 -16.29 3.17
CA ALA A 97 4.37 -17.13 2.44
C ALA A 97 5.17 -16.30 1.42
N ILE A 98 4.55 -15.37 0.69
CA ILE A 98 5.25 -14.46 -0.22
C ILE A 98 6.18 -13.53 0.55
N ALA A 99 5.70 -12.87 1.61
CA ALA A 99 6.51 -11.94 2.39
C ALA A 99 7.77 -12.60 2.96
N ASN A 100 7.66 -13.87 3.38
CA ASN A 100 8.78 -14.65 3.91
C ASN A 100 9.66 -15.28 2.83
N GLY A 101 9.10 -15.66 1.68
CA GLY A 101 9.80 -16.36 0.59
C GLY A 101 10.45 -15.43 -0.44
N CYS A 102 10.01 -14.17 -0.52
CA CYS A 102 10.46 -13.20 -1.53
C CYS A 102 11.17 -12.00 -0.88
N PRO A 103 12.46 -12.11 -0.51
CA PRO A 103 13.20 -11.04 0.20
C PRO A 103 13.39 -9.76 -0.63
N GLY A 104 13.28 -9.87 -1.96
CA GLY A 104 13.37 -8.73 -2.88
C GLY A 104 12.05 -7.99 -3.10
N LEU A 105 11.00 -8.29 -2.34
CA LEU A 105 9.68 -7.68 -2.52
C LEU A 105 9.74 -6.18 -2.20
N THR A 106 9.52 -5.34 -3.22
CA THR A 106 9.58 -3.87 -3.12
C THR A 106 8.23 -3.19 -3.22
N GLN A 107 7.26 -3.80 -3.90
CA GLN A 107 5.95 -3.20 -4.13
C GLN A 107 4.85 -4.23 -3.92
N VAL A 108 3.89 -3.89 -3.07
CA VAL A 108 2.74 -4.73 -2.76
C VAL A 108 1.46 -3.92 -2.92
N TYR A 109 0.58 -4.40 -3.80
CA TYR A 109 -0.72 -3.79 -4.05
C TYR A 109 -1.83 -4.77 -3.70
N LEU A 110 -2.59 -4.46 -2.65
CA LEU A 110 -3.69 -5.26 -2.11
C LEU A 110 -5.01 -4.50 -2.13
N ARG A 111 -5.16 -3.50 -3.00
CA ARG A 111 -6.35 -2.66 -3.07
C ARG A 111 -7.61 -3.50 -3.18
N ARG A 112 -8.63 -3.12 -2.43
CA ARG A 112 -9.98 -3.65 -2.49
C ARG A 112 -10.95 -2.53 -2.86
N ARG A 113 -11.95 -2.84 -3.68
CA ARG A 113 -13.07 -1.93 -3.95
C ARG A 113 -14.18 -2.19 -2.93
N VAL A 114 -14.73 -1.12 -2.39
CA VAL A 114 -15.88 -1.15 -1.46
C VAL A 114 -17.11 -1.55 -2.26
N ILE A 115 -17.59 -2.79 -2.10
CA ILE A 115 -18.90 -3.19 -2.60
C ILE A 115 -19.84 -3.20 -1.40
N ARG A 116 -20.74 -2.22 -1.34
CA ARG A 116 -21.61 -1.91 -0.19
C ARG A 116 -22.46 -3.08 0.31
N ASN A 117 -22.55 -4.19 -0.42
CA ASN A 117 -23.30 -5.39 -0.05
C ASN A 117 -22.60 -6.69 -0.49
N ALA A 118 -21.26 -6.73 -0.57
CA ALA A 118 -20.54 -7.98 -0.77
C ALA A 118 -19.99 -8.49 0.56
N GLY A 119 -20.72 -9.42 1.18
CA GLY A 119 -20.30 -10.04 2.43
C GLY A 119 -18.86 -10.51 2.35
N LEU A 120 -17.99 -9.96 3.21
CA LEU A 120 -16.77 -10.59 3.73
C LEU A 120 -15.71 -11.12 2.73
N LEU A 121 -15.84 -10.86 1.42
CA LEU A 121 -14.98 -11.48 0.42
C LEU A 121 -13.58 -10.83 0.40
N HIS A 122 -12.60 -11.57 0.93
CA HIS A 122 -11.14 -11.34 0.85
C HIS A 122 -10.56 -10.31 1.83
N LEU A 123 -10.72 -10.58 3.13
CA LEU A 123 -10.18 -9.78 4.22
C LEU A 123 -8.66 -9.91 4.30
N ILE A 124 -7.93 -8.85 3.98
CA ILE A 124 -6.54 -8.70 4.41
C ILE A 124 -6.57 -8.21 5.85
N THR A 125 -5.88 -8.91 6.75
CA THR A 125 -5.88 -8.62 8.19
C THR A 125 -4.52 -8.14 8.67
N ASP A 126 -4.47 -7.72 9.94
CA ASP A 126 -3.23 -7.35 10.62
C ASP A 126 -2.15 -8.44 10.60
N HIS A 127 -2.54 -9.73 10.50
CA HIS A 127 -1.61 -10.85 10.40
C HIS A 127 -0.79 -10.82 9.10
N ALA A 128 -1.44 -10.64 7.96
CA ALA A 128 -0.74 -10.49 6.68
C ALA A 128 0.10 -9.20 6.66
N LEU A 129 -0.41 -8.12 7.26
CA LEU A 129 0.34 -6.87 7.37
C LEU A 129 1.61 -7.00 8.21
N GLN A 130 1.58 -7.80 9.29
CA GLN A 130 2.76 -8.10 10.10
C GLN A 130 3.85 -8.80 9.28
N ALA A 131 3.48 -9.78 8.47
CA ALA A 131 4.42 -10.47 7.59
C ALA A 131 5.01 -9.51 6.53
N ILE A 132 4.16 -8.71 5.89
CA ILE A 132 4.59 -7.67 4.94
C ILE A 132 5.54 -6.67 5.60
N GLY A 133 5.26 -6.24 6.83
CA GLY A 133 6.12 -5.33 7.59
C GLY A 133 7.46 -5.92 8.02
N SER A 134 7.62 -7.24 7.92
CA SER A 134 8.90 -7.92 8.13
C SER A 134 9.74 -7.99 6.85
N ALA A 135 9.18 -7.65 5.68
CA ALA A 135 9.93 -7.58 4.44
C ALA A 135 10.90 -6.40 4.46
N THR A 136 12.17 -6.67 4.17
CA THR A 136 13.27 -5.70 4.33
C THR A 136 13.38 -4.69 3.19
N SER A 137 12.86 -5.03 2.01
CA SER A 137 13.01 -4.23 0.79
C SER A 137 11.75 -3.44 0.39
N LEU A 138 10.69 -3.48 1.21
CA LEU A 138 9.40 -2.92 0.84
C LEU A 138 9.45 -1.39 0.75
N ARG A 139 9.06 -0.84 -0.39
CA ARG A 139 9.03 0.60 -0.70
C ARG A 139 7.63 1.14 -0.95
N VAL A 140 6.76 0.35 -1.56
CA VAL A 140 5.39 0.76 -1.89
C VAL A 140 4.40 -0.25 -1.34
N LEU A 141 3.46 0.23 -0.54
CA LEU A 141 2.39 -0.59 0.02
C LEU A 141 1.04 0.09 -0.21
N ASN A 142 0.17 -0.56 -0.98
CA ASN A 142 -1.18 -0.10 -1.21
C ASN A 142 -2.19 -1.05 -0.56
N LEU A 143 -2.86 -0.55 0.47
CA LEU A 143 -3.87 -1.25 1.27
C LEU A 143 -5.25 -0.62 1.13
N GLN A 144 -5.46 0.23 0.11
CA GLN A 144 -6.71 0.96 -0.06
C GLN A 144 -7.93 0.02 0.02
N GLY A 145 -8.88 0.34 0.89
CA GLY A 145 -10.10 -0.44 1.10
C GLY A 145 -9.92 -1.72 1.92
N CYS A 146 -8.78 -1.94 2.57
CA CYS A 146 -8.58 -3.06 3.50
C CYS A 146 -9.15 -2.72 4.89
N PHE A 147 -10.46 -2.92 5.06
CA PHE A 147 -11.19 -2.55 6.30
C PHE A 147 -10.79 -3.31 7.56
N PHE A 148 -10.16 -4.47 7.44
CA PHE A 148 -9.73 -5.30 8.60
C PHE A 148 -8.28 -5.05 9.01
N ILE A 149 -7.66 -4.02 8.44
CA ILE A 149 -6.40 -3.47 8.93
C ILE A 149 -6.74 -2.44 10.00
N SER A 150 -6.25 -2.70 11.21
CA SER A 150 -6.50 -1.85 12.37
C SER A 150 -5.25 -1.09 12.76
N ASP A 151 -5.39 -0.24 13.79
CA ASP A 151 -4.24 0.45 14.37
C ASP A 151 -3.16 -0.51 14.90
N SER A 152 -3.55 -1.71 15.32
CA SER A 152 -2.60 -2.74 15.78
C SER A 152 -1.71 -3.23 14.63
N GLY A 153 -2.29 -3.51 13.47
CA GLY A 153 -1.54 -3.89 12.27
C GLY A 153 -0.56 -2.82 11.82
N LEU A 154 -0.97 -1.55 11.81
CA LEU A 154 -0.09 -0.43 11.44
C LEU A 154 1.02 -0.18 12.46
N LYS A 155 0.75 -0.36 13.76
CA LYS A 155 1.80 -0.35 14.78
C LYS A 155 2.83 -1.46 14.55
N MET A 156 2.40 -2.65 14.12
CA MET A 156 3.33 -3.73 13.78
C MET A 156 4.16 -3.41 12.54
N LEU A 157 3.53 -2.86 11.49
CA LEU A 157 4.21 -2.37 10.28
C LEU A 157 5.30 -1.34 10.65
N ALA A 158 4.95 -0.35 11.48
CA ALA A 158 5.87 0.66 11.97
C ALA A 158 7.01 0.06 12.82
N LYS A 159 6.73 -0.90 13.70
CA LYS A 159 7.75 -1.61 14.50
C LYS A 159 8.70 -2.43 13.64
N GLY A 160 8.21 -3.08 12.59
CA GLY A 160 9.05 -3.76 11.59
C GLY A 160 10.12 -2.83 11.02
N SER A 161 9.73 -1.57 10.78
CA SER A 161 10.60 -0.47 10.32
C SER A 161 11.65 -0.03 11.35
N VAL A 162 11.62 -0.50 12.59
CA VAL A 162 12.59 -0.08 13.65
C VAL A 162 13.30 -1.28 14.28
N SER A 163 12.91 -2.51 13.93
CA SER A 163 13.39 -3.74 14.59
C SER A 163 14.91 -3.92 14.48
N ARG A 164 15.59 -3.82 15.63
CA ARG A 164 17.05 -4.03 15.74
C ARG A 164 17.47 -5.47 15.45
N THR A 165 16.57 -6.43 15.66
CA THR A 165 16.80 -7.84 15.35
C THR A 165 16.87 -8.06 13.84
N LEU A 166 16.01 -7.37 13.05
CA LEU A 166 16.14 -7.33 11.58
C LEU A 166 17.42 -6.61 11.14
N LYS A 167 17.81 -5.51 11.82
CA LYS A 167 19.10 -4.83 11.58
C LYS A 167 20.30 -5.75 11.83
N LYS A 168 20.25 -6.61 12.86
CA LYS A 168 21.35 -7.52 13.22
C LYS A 168 21.44 -8.78 12.36
N LEU A 169 20.30 -9.34 11.92
CA LEU A 169 20.23 -10.56 11.11
C LEU A 169 20.45 -10.31 9.60
N HIS A 170 20.10 -9.12 9.09
CA HIS A 170 20.14 -8.81 7.65
C HIS A 170 21.07 -7.63 7.27
N GLY A 171 22.08 -7.31 8.10
CA GLY A 171 23.10 -6.31 7.73
C GLY A 171 22.62 -4.86 7.70
N GLY A 172 21.65 -4.50 8.55
CA GLY A 172 21.23 -3.11 8.74
C GLY A 172 20.12 -2.60 7.82
N VAL A 173 19.49 -3.45 7.00
CA VAL A 173 18.43 -3.00 6.08
C VAL A 173 17.11 -2.81 6.83
N VAL A 174 16.74 -1.55 7.00
CA VAL A 174 15.49 -1.10 7.59
C VAL A 174 14.42 -1.09 6.49
N PRO A 175 13.16 -1.48 6.75
CA PRO A 175 12.07 -1.28 5.79
C PRO A 175 12.06 0.14 5.23
N CYS A 176 12.37 0.26 3.93
CA CYS A 176 12.47 1.53 3.21
C CYS A 176 11.10 1.97 2.68
N LEU A 177 10.04 1.88 3.50
CA LEU A 177 8.70 2.19 3.02
C LEU A 177 8.62 3.68 2.69
N GLU A 178 8.41 3.98 1.42
CA GLU A 178 8.38 5.33 0.85
C GLU A 178 6.96 5.75 0.48
N GLU A 179 6.09 4.82 0.10
CA GLU A 179 4.72 5.10 -0.28
C GLU A 179 3.74 4.17 0.43
N LEU A 180 2.80 4.75 1.16
CA LEU A 180 1.75 4.03 1.88
C LEU A 180 0.38 4.59 1.51
N ASN A 181 -0.51 3.72 1.03
CA ASN A 181 -1.89 4.07 0.74
C ASN A 181 -2.85 3.29 1.64
N LEU A 182 -3.54 4.01 2.53
CA LEU A 182 -4.53 3.53 3.50
C LEU A 182 -5.93 4.06 3.21
N ALA A 183 -6.16 4.60 2.01
CA ALA A 183 -7.44 5.18 1.65
C ALA A 183 -8.61 4.21 1.94
N CYS A 184 -9.67 4.70 2.60
CA CYS A 184 -10.84 3.91 2.96
C CYS A 184 -10.57 2.69 3.88
N CYS A 185 -9.49 2.67 4.66
CA CYS A 185 -9.27 1.66 5.70
C CYS A 185 -10.02 2.04 6.98
N GLY A 186 -11.32 1.75 7.05
CA GLY A 186 -12.23 2.28 8.09
C GLY A 186 -11.91 1.99 9.56
N SER A 187 -10.96 1.09 9.87
CA SER A 187 -10.51 0.79 11.24
C SER A 187 -9.19 1.48 11.64
N VAL A 188 -8.71 2.42 10.82
CA VAL A 188 -7.50 3.22 11.04
C VAL A 188 -7.89 4.58 11.64
N THR A 189 -7.27 4.93 12.76
CA THR A 189 -7.51 6.19 13.51
C THR A 189 -6.20 6.94 13.80
N ASP A 190 -6.28 8.08 14.49
CA ASP A 190 -5.10 8.87 14.92
C ASP A 190 -4.04 8.03 15.66
N VAL A 191 -4.47 6.96 16.37
CA VAL A 191 -3.60 6.09 17.16
C VAL A 191 -2.56 5.37 16.31
N SER A 192 -2.88 4.97 15.08
CA SER A 192 -1.90 4.34 14.19
C SER A 192 -1.02 5.34 13.49
N VAL A 193 -1.52 6.54 13.19
CA VAL A 193 -0.76 7.53 12.45
C VAL A 193 0.43 8.03 13.27
N VAL A 194 0.28 8.18 14.58
CA VAL A 194 1.42 8.43 15.49
C VAL A 194 2.48 7.33 15.35
N ALA A 195 2.09 6.06 15.19
CA ALA A 195 3.04 4.97 14.98
C ALA A 195 3.71 5.04 13.60
N LEU A 196 3.01 5.50 12.55
CA LEU A 196 3.58 5.70 11.23
C LEU A 196 4.71 6.74 11.22
N GLY A 197 4.72 7.68 12.19
CA GLY A 197 5.85 8.58 12.42
C GLY A 197 7.19 7.88 12.68
N ALA A 198 7.19 6.59 13.02
CA ALA A 198 8.42 5.81 13.13
C ALA A 198 9.05 5.46 11.76
N ILE A 199 8.29 5.58 10.66
CA ILE A 199 8.72 5.24 9.30
C ILE A 199 9.33 6.49 8.63
N GLN A 200 10.57 6.79 9.00
CA GLN A 200 11.28 8.00 8.57
C GLN A 200 11.55 8.08 7.06
N THR A 201 11.41 6.98 6.33
CA THR A 201 11.59 6.91 4.87
C THR A 201 10.35 7.31 4.08
N LEU A 202 9.22 7.55 4.75
CA LEU A 202 7.94 7.77 4.09
C LEU A 202 7.92 9.11 3.34
N LYS A 203 7.59 9.06 2.04
CA LYS A 203 7.53 10.21 1.12
C LYS A 203 6.12 10.51 0.64
N LYS A 204 5.27 9.49 0.54
CA LYS A 204 3.86 9.63 0.14
C LYS A 204 2.95 8.85 1.06
N LEU A 205 1.92 9.53 1.55
CA LEU A 205 0.94 8.94 2.45
C LEU A 205 -0.47 9.33 2.00
N ASN A 206 -1.33 8.33 1.80
CA ASN A 206 -2.75 8.55 1.53
C ASN A 206 -3.59 8.02 2.70
N LEU A 207 -4.26 8.94 3.40
CA LEU A 207 -5.16 8.72 4.52
C LEU A 207 -6.61 9.12 4.17
N SER A 208 -6.95 9.22 2.89
CA SER A 208 -8.28 9.65 2.47
C SER A 208 -9.39 8.71 2.98
N CYS A 209 -10.56 9.29 3.29
CA CYS A 209 -11.72 8.58 3.82
C CYS A 209 -11.44 7.83 5.13
N LEU A 210 -10.54 8.36 5.97
CA LEU A 210 -10.27 7.82 7.31
C LEU A 210 -10.89 8.71 8.40
N ASN A 211 -11.11 8.11 9.56
CA ASN A 211 -11.58 8.81 10.75
C ASN A 211 -10.40 9.36 11.56
N VAL A 212 -9.73 10.36 10.99
CA VAL A 212 -8.54 11.02 11.56
C VAL A 212 -8.80 12.51 11.79
N SER A 213 -8.17 13.06 12.82
CA SER A 213 -8.32 14.46 13.25
C SER A 213 -7.01 15.25 13.15
N ASP A 214 -7.01 16.50 13.59
CA ASP A 214 -5.82 17.36 13.60
C ASP A 214 -4.65 16.75 14.40
N VAL A 215 -4.92 15.82 15.33
CA VAL A 215 -3.88 15.03 16.03
C VAL A 215 -2.99 14.29 15.03
N THR A 216 -3.58 13.72 13.98
CA THR A 216 -2.85 13.07 12.89
C THR A 216 -1.94 14.04 12.16
N LEU A 217 -2.43 15.25 11.85
CA LEU A 217 -1.63 16.26 11.15
C LEU A 217 -0.42 16.69 11.97
N VAL A 218 -0.61 16.96 13.26
CA VAL A 218 0.48 17.31 14.19
C VAL A 218 1.51 16.19 14.26
N ALA A 219 1.07 14.94 14.44
CA ALA A 219 1.98 13.80 14.54
C ALA A 219 2.79 13.58 13.24
N ILE A 220 2.16 13.70 12.07
CA ILE A 220 2.86 13.59 10.80
C ILE A 220 3.86 14.73 10.64
N ALA A 221 3.47 15.97 10.92
CA ALA A 221 4.34 17.12 10.78
C ALA A 221 5.60 17.01 11.68
N GLN A 222 5.45 16.47 12.89
CA GLN A 222 6.54 16.32 13.85
C GLN A 222 7.46 15.14 13.58
N HIS A 223 7.00 14.10 12.89
CA HIS A 223 7.72 12.83 12.81
C HIS A 223 8.02 12.33 11.40
N CYS A 224 7.29 12.76 10.38
CA CYS A 224 7.46 12.28 9.00
C CYS A 224 8.27 13.27 8.16
N TRP A 225 9.51 13.56 8.55
CA TRP A 225 10.29 14.68 7.99
C TRP A 225 10.56 14.61 6.48
N ASN A 226 10.52 13.42 5.89
CA ASN A 226 10.73 13.23 4.45
C ASN A 226 9.42 13.20 3.63
N LEU A 227 8.27 13.48 4.26
CA LEU A 227 6.98 13.38 3.60
C LEU A 227 6.78 14.54 2.63
N GLY A 228 6.63 14.21 1.34
CA GLY A 228 6.38 15.17 0.27
C GLY A 228 4.92 15.24 -0.18
N VAL A 229 4.16 14.15 -0.03
CA VAL A 229 2.76 14.07 -0.48
C VAL A 229 1.89 13.49 0.61
N LEU A 230 0.85 14.23 1.00
CA LEU A 230 -0.18 13.81 1.95
C LEU A 230 -1.57 14.01 1.34
N ASP A 231 -2.40 12.96 1.34
CA ASP A 231 -3.81 13.02 0.93
C ASP A 231 -4.73 12.68 2.11
N LEU A 232 -5.61 13.62 2.45
CA LEU A 232 -6.59 13.59 3.53
C LEU A 232 -8.01 13.88 3.00
N SER A 233 -8.25 13.60 1.72
CA SER A 233 -9.56 13.79 1.11
C SER A 233 -10.65 13.01 1.86
N ASN A 234 -11.80 13.63 2.10
CA ASN A 234 -12.93 13.06 2.86
C ASN A 234 -12.58 12.67 4.32
N CYS A 235 -11.56 13.28 4.93
CA CYS A 235 -11.36 13.22 6.38
C CYS A 235 -12.12 14.39 7.02
N GLU A 236 -13.28 14.10 7.62
CA GLU A 236 -14.24 15.14 8.04
C GLU A 236 -13.80 15.91 9.30
N LEU A 237 -12.93 15.32 10.13
CA LEU A 237 -12.47 15.89 11.39
C LEU A 237 -11.21 16.76 11.26
N ILE A 238 -10.70 16.92 10.03
CA ILE A 238 -9.53 17.76 9.73
C ILE A 238 -9.95 19.22 9.59
N THR A 239 -9.31 20.09 10.35
CA THR A 239 -9.59 21.53 10.34
C THR A 239 -8.40 22.35 9.83
N GLY A 240 -8.61 23.66 9.68
CA GLY A 240 -7.54 24.59 9.31
C GLY A 240 -6.41 24.66 10.34
N GLU A 241 -6.72 24.47 11.62
CA GLU A 241 -5.73 24.51 12.70
C GLU A 241 -4.72 23.35 12.58
N GLY A 242 -5.20 22.13 12.28
CA GLY A 242 -4.30 21.00 12.05
C GLY A 242 -3.37 21.24 10.86
N VAL A 243 -3.84 21.93 9.81
CA VAL A 243 -3.02 22.24 8.63
C VAL A 243 -1.87 23.18 9.00
N LEU A 244 -2.04 24.05 10.00
CA LEU A 244 -0.97 24.90 10.51
C LEU A 244 0.18 24.11 11.13
N ALA A 245 0.00 22.84 11.52
CA ALA A 245 1.11 22.01 11.97
C ALA A 245 2.19 21.84 10.90
N PHE A 246 1.84 21.96 9.62
CA PHE A 246 2.79 21.91 8.51
C PHE A 246 3.47 23.26 8.23
N ALA A 247 3.15 24.31 9.01
CA ALA A 247 4.16 25.14 9.65
C ALA A 247 5.51 25.29 8.94
N GLU A 248 6.38 24.50 9.52
CA GLU A 248 7.81 24.50 9.39
C GLU A 248 8.26 23.19 8.70
N HIS A 249 7.33 22.48 8.05
CA HIS A 249 7.61 21.18 7.46
C HIS A 249 8.32 21.35 6.10
N GLU A 250 9.64 21.20 6.10
CA GLU A 250 10.51 21.54 4.97
C GLU A 250 10.27 20.71 3.69
N CYS A 251 9.78 19.48 3.82
CA CYS A 251 9.67 18.56 2.69
C CYS A 251 8.28 18.46 2.06
N LEU A 252 7.22 19.01 2.69
CA LEU A 252 5.86 18.79 2.21
C LEU A 252 5.58 19.66 0.98
N GLN A 253 5.26 19.01 -0.13
CA GLN A 253 5.02 19.67 -1.42
C GLN A 253 3.56 19.62 -1.85
N VAL A 254 2.84 18.55 -1.47
CA VAL A 254 1.46 18.32 -1.88
C VAL A 254 0.62 17.93 -0.67
N LEU A 255 -0.39 18.74 -0.36
CA LEU A 255 -1.41 18.45 0.65
C LEU A 255 -2.79 18.45 0.01
N VAL A 256 -3.44 17.29 -0.03
CA VAL A 256 -4.79 17.17 -0.59
C VAL A 256 -5.81 17.11 0.55
N VAL A 257 -6.64 18.15 0.66
CA VAL A 257 -7.70 18.27 1.68
C VAL A 257 -9.03 18.59 1.01
N SER A 258 -9.62 17.62 0.33
CA SER A 258 -10.91 17.78 -0.36
C SER A 258 -12.07 17.28 0.48
N ARG A 259 -13.23 17.97 0.45
CA ARG A 259 -14.49 17.55 1.08
C ARG A 259 -14.45 17.35 2.61
N SER A 260 -13.52 17.99 3.32
CA SER A 260 -13.67 18.16 4.78
C SER A 260 -14.67 19.30 5.03
N GLN A 261 -15.73 19.01 5.78
CA GLN A 261 -16.79 20.01 6.03
C GLN A 261 -16.28 21.17 6.91
N ALA A 262 -15.18 20.96 7.62
CA ALA A 262 -14.54 21.93 8.53
C ALA A 262 -13.61 22.95 7.83
N LEU A 263 -13.20 22.73 6.57
CA LEU A 263 -12.35 23.68 5.82
C LEU A 263 -13.19 24.72 5.05
N LYS A 264 -14.14 25.39 5.72
CA LYS A 264 -14.91 26.47 5.09
C LYS A 264 -14.17 27.82 5.05
N CYS A 265 -13.27 28.07 5.99
CA CYS A 265 -12.29 29.18 6.01
C CYS A 265 -11.17 28.79 6.98
N ILE A 266 -9.90 28.87 6.59
CA ILE A 266 -8.80 28.88 7.57
C ILE A 266 -8.62 30.35 7.98
N ARG A 267 -9.11 30.73 9.18
CA ARG A 267 -8.84 32.05 9.74
C ARG A 267 -7.48 32.04 10.40
N LEU A 268 -6.56 32.81 9.85
CA LEU A 268 -5.19 32.88 10.33
C LEU A 268 -5.07 34.00 11.37
N ASN A 269 -4.95 33.64 12.65
CA ASN A 269 -4.72 34.60 13.75
C ASN A 269 -3.22 34.77 14.09
N VAL A 270 -2.33 34.15 13.30
CA VAL A 270 -0.88 34.12 13.55
C VAL A 270 -0.12 34.46 12.26
N TRP A 271 1.00 35.17 12.40
CA TRP A 271 1.86 35.51 11.28
C TRP A 271 2.42 34.24 10.61
N MET A 272 2.14 34.05 9.32
CA MET A 272 2.74 32.99 8.50
C MET A 272 3.78 33.55 7.52
N PRO A 273 4.91 32.87 7.31
CA PRO A 273 5.89 33.22 6.28
C PRO A 273 5.31 33.22 4.85
N MET A 274 5.83 34.07 3.96
CA MET A 274 5.36 34.19 2.56
C MET A 274 5.38 32.86 1.80
N GLU A 275 6.46 32.08 1.90
CA GLU A 275 6.60 30.76 1.25
C GLU A 275 5.52 29.78 1.74
N MET A 276 5.14 29.90 3.01
CA MET A 276 4.08 29.09 3.62
C MET A 276 2.69 29.47 3.11
N ARG A 277 2.46 30.77 2.89
CA ARG A 277 1.21 31.28 2.29
C ARG A 277 1.08 30.84 0.83
N GLU A 278 2.17 30.84 0.08
CA GLU A 278 2.18 30.32 -1.28
C GLU A 278 1.94 28.81 -1.33
N ASN A 279 2.54 28.05 -0.41
CA ASN A 279 2.34 26.61 -0.33
C ASN A 279 0.90 26.26 0.05
N LEU A 280 0.34 26.85 1.11
CA LEU A 280 -1.03 26.55 1.53
C LEU A 280 -2.10 27.19 0.64
N GLY A 281 -1.82 28.35 0.05
CA GLY A 281 -2.70 29.03 -0.91
C GLY A 281 -2.94 28.25 -2.21
N ARG A 282 -2.09 27.27 -2.53
CA ARG A 282 -2.31 26.31 -3.63
C ARG A 282 -3.41 25.29 -3.31
N PHE A 283 -3.74 25.08 -2.05
CA PHE A 283 -4.60 23.99 -1.59
C PHE A 283 -5.92 24.48 -0.96
N CYS A 284 -5.98 25.72 -0.46
CA CYS A 284 -7.17 26.29 0.17
C CYS A 284 -7.21 27.83 0.07
N ARG A 285 -8.42 28.42 0.19
CA ARG A 285 -8.56 29.87 0.38
C ARG A 285 -8.13 30.23 1.81
N LEU A 286 -7.14 31.10 1.91
CA LEU A 286 -6.67 31.68 3.17
C LEU A 286 -7.38 33.03 3.37
N ASP A 287 -8.23 33.13 4.39
CA ASP A 287 -8.91 34.37 4.76
C ASP A 287 -8.24 34.96 6.00
N TRP A 288 -7.74 36.19 5.87
CA TRP A 288 -7.08 36.94 6.93
C TRP A 288 -8.12 37.79 7.68
N SER A 289 -8.14 37.71 9.01
CA SER A 289 -8.92 38.60 9.87
C SER A 289 -8.06 39.71 10.47
#